data_AF-A8ZPF2-F1
#
_entry.id   AF-A8ZPF2-F1
#
_cell.length_a   1.000
_cell.length_b   1.000
_cell.length_c   1.000
_cell.angle_alpha   90.00
_cell.angle_beta   90.00
_cell.angle_gamma   90.00
#
_symmetry.space_group_name_H-M   'P 1'
#
loop_
_entity.id
_entity.type
_entity.pdbx_description
1 polymer ?
#
loop_
_entity_poly.entity_id
_entity_poly.type
_entity_poly.pdbx_seq_one_letter_code
_entity_poly.pdbx_strand_id
1 'polypeptide(L)'
;MGLEPDAVRTFTKDFALTLSFYDFDESIHSLIRTSNALERLFREFRTKADEIGAFPNEESCLAIFFLVSRRDHAKHDRLNNHGE
;
A
#
# COMPACT_ATOMS: atom_id res chain seq x y z
N MET A 1 25.34 21.40 -7.87
CA MET A 1 24.03 21.01 -8.46
C MET A 1 23.42 20.01 -7.48
N GLY A 2 22.32 20.37 -6.82
CA GLY A 2 21.73 19.52 -5.78
C GLY A 2 21.20 18.22 -6.38
N LEU A 3 21.44 17.09 -5.70
CA LEU A 3 20.82 15.81 -6.05
C LEU A 3 19.29 16.00 -5.96
N GLU A 4 18.58 15.69 -7.04
CA GLU A 4 17.12 15.56 -7.08
C GLU A 4 16.30 16.78 -6.60
N PRO A 5 16.37 17.94 -7.28
CA PRO A 5 15.63 19.15 -6.90
C PRO A 5 14.11 18.96 -6.89
N ASP A 6 13.60 18.05 -7.71
CA ASP A 6 12.16 17.73 -7.78
C ASP A 6 11.66 16.93 -6.58
N ALA A 7 12.46 15.98 -6.10
CA ALA A 7 12.16 15.21 -4.90
C ALA A 7 12.12 16.13 -3.67
N VAL A 8 13.11 17.01 -3.53
CA VAL A 8 13.15 18.00 -2.43
C VAL A 8 11.94 18.93 -2.48
N ARG A 9 11.62 19.49 -3.65
CA ARG A 9 10.44 20.35 -3.82
C ARG A 9 9.15 19.65 -3.40
N THR A 10 8.98 18.40 -3.84
CA THR A 10 7.77 17.60 -3.55
C THR A 10 7.67 17.31 -2.05
N PHE A 11 8.77 16.89 -1.44
CA PHE A 11 8.83 16.64 -0.01
C PHE A 11 8.53 17.90 0.81
N THR A 12 9.15 19.05 0.47
CA THR A 12 8.91 20.31 1.17
C THR A 12 7.47 20.78 1.06
N LYS A 13 6.83 20.60 -0.11
CA LYS A 13 5.43 21.00 -0.35
C LYS A 13 4.47 20.30 0.61
N ASP A 14 4.64 18.99 0.80
CA ASP A 14 3.69 18.14 1.51
C ASP A 14 4.22 17.66 2.88
N PHE A 15 5.33 18.23 3.35
CA PHE A 15 6.00 17.83 4.60
C PHE A 15 5.04 17.78 5.80
N ALA A 16 4.20 18.80 5.97
CA ALA A 16 3.23 18.85 7.07
C ALA A 16 2.25 17.67 7.05
N LEU A 17 1.84 17.19 5.86
CA LEU A 17 0.96 16.02 5.73
C LEU A 17 1.64 14.74 6.21
N THR A 18 2.97 14.63 6.04
CA THR A 18 3.75 13.48 6.52
C THR A 18 3.79 13.39 8.06
N LEU A 19 3.44 14.48 8.76
CA LEU A 19 3.40 14.56 10.22
C LEU A 19 2.00 14.37 10.79
N SER A 20 0.95 14.27 9.96
CA SER A 20 -0.44 14.09 10.41
C SER A 20 -0.67 12.85 11.29
N PHE A 21 0.22 11.86 11.23
CA PHE A 21 0.12 10.68 12.09
C PHE A 21 0.31 11.00 13.59
N TYR A 22 0.93 12.13 13.94
CA TYR A 22 1.05 12.58 15.33
C TYR A 22 -0.28 12.98 15.97
N ASP A 23 -1.34 13.20 15.16
CA ASP A 23 -2.69 13.48 15.64
C ASP A 23 -3.39 12.23 16.22
N PHE A 24 -2.78 11.05 16.07
CA PHE A 24 -3.30 9.77 16.55
C PHE A 24 -2.55 9.28 17.80
N ASP A 25 -3.12 8.27 18.46
CA ASP A 25 -2.49 7.63 19.63
C ASP A 25 -1.12 7.00 19.27
N GLU A 26 -0.15 7.13 20.16
CA GLU A 26 1.22 6.65 19.95
C GLU A 26 1.29 5.15 19.68
N SER A 27 0.35 4.36 20.24
CA SER A 27 0.28 2.91 20.02
C SER A 27 0.12 2.53 18.55
N ILE A 28 -0.45 3.40 17.70
CA ILE A 28 -0.66 3.13 16.27
C ILE A 28 0.33 3.85 15.35
N HIS A 29 1.23 4.68 15.89
CA HIS A 29 2.22 5.41 15.07
C HIS A 29 3.12 4.49 14.25
N SER A 30 3.51 3.34 14.81
CA SER A 30 4.32 2.35 14.09
C SER A 30 3.58 1.77 12.88
N LEU A 31 2.26 1.56 13.01
CA LEU A 31 1.39 1.04 11.96
C LEU A 31 1.16 2.07 10.85
N ILE A 32 0.90 3.33 11.21
CA ILE A 32 0.65 4.40 10.23
C ILE A 32 1.92 4.73 9.42
N ARG A 33 3.08 4.73 10.06
CA ARG A 33 4.35 5.08 9.40
C ARG A 33 4.87 4.02 8.42
N THR A 34 4.39 2.78 8.49
CA THR A 34 4.85 1.72 7.60
C THR A 34 3.96 1.60 6.37
N SER A 35 4.59 1.53 5.20
CA SER A 35 3.93 1.19 3.93
C SER A 35 3.98 -0.31 3.62
N ASN A 36 4.58 -1.14 4.49
CA ASN A 36 4.89 -2.54 4.21
C ASN A 36 3.68 -3.36 3.73
N ALA A 37 2.53 -3.22 4.40
CA ALA A 37 1.32 -3.94 4.04
C ALA A 37 0.77 -3.48 2.68
N LEU A 38 0.72 -2.17 2.44
CA LEU A 38 0.28 -1.58 1.17
C LEU A 38 1.20 -1.98 0.02
N GLU A 39 2.52 -1.86 0.21
CA GLU A 39 3.52 -2.24 -0.79
C GLU A 39 3.45 -3.72 -1.15
N ARG A 40 3.22 -4.58 -0.16
CA ARG A 40 3.03 -6.02 -0.38
C ARG A 40 1.77 -6.31 -1.18
N LEU A 41 0.62 -5.73 -0.80
CA LEU A 41 -0.64 -5.88 -1.52
C LEU A 41 -0.52 -5.42 -2.97
N PHE A 42 0.00 -4.21 -3.19
CA PHE A 42 0.17 -3.65 -4.53
C PHE A 42 1.22 -4.38 -5.35
N ARG A 43 2.23 -5.00 -4.72
CA ARG A 43 3.16 -5.89 -5.43
C ARG A 43 2.46 -7.15 -5.93
N GLU A 44 1.66 -7.81 -5.09
CA GLU A 44 0.88 -8.99 -5.50
C GLU A 44 -0.09 -8.66 -6.64
N PHE A 45 -0.75 -7.50 -6.57
CA PHE A 45 -1.62 -7.01 -7.65
C PHE A 45 -0.84 -6.75 -8.94
N ARG A 46 0.27 -6.00 -8.87
CA ARG A 46 1.11 -5.68 -10.05
C ARG A 46 1.63 -6.93 -10.74
N THR A 47 2.09 -7.94 -9.99
CA THR A 47 2.51 -9.21 -10.60
C THR A 47 1.41 -9.85 -11.45
N LYS A 48 0.14 -9.74 -11.04
CA LYS A 48 -1.00 -10.25 -11.81
C LYS A 48 -1.42 -9.34 -12.94
N ALA A 49 -1.34 -8.04 -12.76
CA ALA A 49 -1.57 -7.08 -13.84
C ALA A 49 -0.51 -7.23 -14.95
N ASP A 50 0.76 -7.41 -14.59
CA ASP A 50 1.88 -7.58 -15.53
C ASP A 50 1.73 -8.87 -16.37
N GLU A 51 1.22 -9.95 -15.78
CA GLU A 51 0.88 -11.20 -16.49
C GLU A 51 -0.23 -10.99 -17.54
N ILE A 52 -1.16 -10.05 -17.30
CA ILE A 52 -2.29 -9.74 -18.19
C ILE A 52 -1.87 -8.73 -19.28
N GLY A 53 -0.97 -7.81 -18.96
CA GLY A 53 -0.49 -6.74 -19.84
C GLY A 53 -1.50 -5.61 -20.00
N ALA A 54 -2.65 -5.87 -20.62
CA ALA A 54 -3.71 -4.89 -20.82
C ALA A 54 -5.08 -5.48 -20.49
N PHE A 55 -5.80 -4.84 -19.57
CA PHE A 55 -7.16 -5.25 -19.22
C PHE A 55 -8.14 -4.83 -20.33
N PRO A 56 -9.12 -5.69 -20.68
CA PRO A 56 -10.11 -5.38 -21.72
C PRO A 56 -11.12 -4.32 -21.29
N ASN A 57 -11.30 -4.12 -19.99
CA ASN A 57 -12.16 -3.09 -19.38
C ASN A 57 -11.80 -2.90 -17.90
N GLU A 58 -12.34 -1.84 -17.30
CA GLU A 58 -12.15 -1.49 -15.89
C GLU A 58 -12.63 -2.60 -14.95
N GLU A 59 -13.80 -3.20 -15.20
CA GLU A 59 -14.37 -4.28 -14.39
C GLU A 59 -13.43 -5.47 -14.25
N SER A 60 -12.70 -5.82 -15.31
CA SER A 60 -11.72 -6.90 -15.28
C SER A 60 -10.53 -6.57 -14.39
N CYS A 61 -10.07 -5.32 -14.40
CA CYS A 61 -9.01 -4.83 -13.51
C CYS A 61 -9.48 -4.86 -12.05
N LEU A 62 -10.69 -4.33 -11.78
CA LEU A 62 -11.31 -4.31 -10.46
C LEU A 62 -11.51 -5.72 -9.90
N ALA A 63 -11.95 -6.67 -10.74
CA ALA A 63 -12.11 -8.06 -10.35
C ALA A 63 -10.79 -8.67 -9.85
N ILE A 64 -9.69 -8.47 -10.57
CA ILE A 64 -8.36 -8.96 -10.13
C ILE A 64 -7.92 -8.26 -8.84
N PHE A 65 -8.07 -6.94 -8.75
CA PHE A 65 -7.72 -6.19 -7.55
C PHE A 65 -8.49 -6.70 -6.32
N PHE A 66 -9.80 -6.91 -6.47
CA PHE A 66 -10.66 -7.46 -5.42
C PHE A 66 -10.24 -8.87 -4.99
N LEU A 67 -9.95 -9.76 -5.95
CA LEU A 67 -9.51 -11.12 -5.66
C LEU A 67 -8.17 -11.15 -4.92
N VAL A 68 -7.22 -10.29 -5.31
CA VAL A 68 -5.93 -10.15 -4.62
C VAL A 68 -6.14 -9.64 -3.19
N SER A 69 -6.98 -8.60 -3.01
CA SER A 69 -7.31 -8.04 -1.70
C SER A 69 -7.96 -9.06 -0.77
N ARG A 70 -8.92 -9.85 -1.28
CA ARG A 70 -9.57 -10.93 -0.51
C ARG A 70 -8.59 -12.03 -0.12
N ARG A 71 -7.67 -12.39 -1.02
CA ARG A 71 -6.65 -13.40 -0.72
C ARG A 71 -5.70 -12.92 0.36
N ASP A 72 -5.30 -11.65 0.32
CA ASP A 72 -4.44 -11.03 1.32
C ASP A 72 -5.11 -11.02 2.70
N HIS A 73 -6.37 -10.56 2.78
CA HIS A 73 -7.19 -10.62 3.99
C HIS A 73 -7.24 -12.04 4.59
N ALA A 74 -7.53 -13.04 3.75
CA ALA A 74 -7.60 -14.43 4.21
C ALA A 74 -6.25 -14.98 4.71
N LYS A 75 -5.10 -14.47 4.25
CA LYS A 75 -3.78 -14.83 4.80
C LYS A 75 -3.60 -14.24 6.20
N HIS A 76 -4.00 -12.99 6.39
CA HIS A 76 -3.92 -12.32 7.69
C HIS A 76 -4.85 -12.94 8.74
N ASP A 77 -6.08 -13.29 8.36
CA ASP A 77 -7.01 -14.01 9.26
C ASP A 77 -6.41 -15.35 9.75
N ARG A 78 -5.76 -16.10 8.85
CA ARG A 78 -5.12 -17.37 9.22
C ARG A 78 -3.97 -17.19 10.20
N LEU A 79 -3.17 -16.13 10.05
CA LEU A 79 -2.07 -15.83 10.95
C LEU A 79 -2.58 -15.45 12.35
N ASN A 80 -3.69 -14.71 12.42
CA ASN A 80 -4.32 -14.34 13.68
C ASN A 80 -4.93 -15.56 14.39
N ASN A 81 -5.53 -16.49 13.64
CA ASN A 81 -6.21 -17.67 14.20
C ASN A 81 -5.29 -18.81 14.65
N HIS A 82 -3.98 -18.77 14.35
CA HIS A 82 -3.00 -19.77 14.82
C HIS A 82 -2.13 -19.25 15.99
N GLY A 83 -2.47 -18.08 16.53
CA GLY A 83 -1.80 -17.47 17.69
C GLY A 83 -2.47 -17.77 19.04
N GLU A 84 -3.45 -18.69 19.09
CA GLU A 84 -4.07 -19.24 20.31
C GLU A 84 -3.55 -20.63 20.65
#